data_AF-A0A9Q2FMK6-F1
#
_entry.id   AF-A0A9Q2FMK6-F1
#
_cell.length_a   1.000
_cell.length_b   1.000
_cell.length_c   1.000
_cell.angle_alpha   90.00
_cell.angle_beta   90.00
_cell.angle_gamma   90.00
#
_symmetry.space_group_name_H-M   'P 1'
#
loop_
_entity.id
_entity.type
_entity.pdbx_description
1 polymer ?
#
loop_
_entity_poly.entity_id
_entity_poly.type
_entity_poly.pdbx_seq_one_letter_code
_entity_poly.pdbx_strand_id
1 'polypeptide(L)'
;MYIDGIKIEYENAGNYKEEIERDKKFIEDAYKKWMNENSRNIIERLWEIKSVGIIEQSGEFVKLLKEAEFSYSVGAYTSTISLIGVCAEDFCRFFAHLSGQNFDSLTQNDRINKLEQLGLIDEECEIKLHEIRGIRNDCLHFNKNFKQKPNNQLKIDAVCSINKMKEVYKKMIGSRSSNTIDAKKLSEILTKVIDEASSAIGFNNIETTTAKIRNAFYEATGIDMSLDLGGETVYKSSEYKVYEIDLDMPQKEITLIDTQLNHPVIVDIDDNKAREITDMKIVEGDVVSAILVSETNGMGMTAAWKFLAGPIKTIKNN
;
A
#
# COMPACT_ATOMS: atom_id res chain seq x y z
N MET A 1 15.16 23.33 -27.32
CA MET A 1 14.28 22.73 -28.33
C MET A 1 13.27 21.87 -27.61
N TYR A 2 11.98 22.11 -27.81
CA TYR A 2 10.89 21.26 -27.30
C TYR A 2 10.45 20.36 -28.45
N ILE A 3 10.46 19.05 -28.26
CA ILE A 3 10.04 18.06 -29.26
C ILE A 3 8.82 17.34 -28.68
N ASP A 4 7.68 17.52 -29.33
CA ASP A 4 6.42 16.87 -29.01
C ASP A 4 5.92 16.17 -30.27
N GLY A 5 6.22 14.86 -30.39
CA GLY A 5 6.09 14.13 -31.66
C GLY A 5 5.93 12.62 -31.47
N ILE A 6 5.31 12.19 -30.37
CA ILE A 6 5.02 10.77 -30.11
C ILE A 6 3.84 10.28 -30.94
N LYS A 7 2.88 11.15 -31.23
CA LYS A 7 1.64 10.84 -31.95
C LYS A 7 1.65 11.47 -33.33
N ILE A 8 1.32 10.69 -34.35
CA ILE A 8 0.99 11.20 -35.69
C ILE A 8 -0.50 11.54 -35.72
N GLU A 9 -0.85 12.73 -36.19
CA GLU A 9 -2.24 13.10 -36.44
C GLU A 9 -2.66 12.60 -37.84
N TYR A 10 -3.48 11.56 -37.89
CA TYR A 10 -3.93 10.90 -39.13
C TYR A 10 -5.13 11.58 -39.82
N GLU A 11 -5.54 12.77 -39.35
CA GLU A 11 -6.79 13.46 -39.75
C GLU A 11 -6.93 13.66 -41.27
N ASN A 12 -5.84 13.61 -42.04
CA ASN A 12 -5.82 13.83 -43.49
C ASN A 12 -5.65 12.55 -44.34
N ALA A 13 -5.66 11.34 -43.75
CA ALA A 13 -5.26 10.11 -44.43
C ALA A 13 -6.27 8.94 -44.30
N GLY A 14 -7.49 9.07 -44.85
CA GLY A 14 -8.36 7.91 -45.15
C GLY A 14 -8.75 7.00 -43.96
N ASN A 15 -8.76 5.67 -44.17
CA ASN A 15 -9.07 4.66 -43.14
C ASN A 15 -7.77 4.21 -42.43
N TYR A 16 -7.50 4.79 -41.26
CA TYR A 16 -6.20 4.70 -40.55
C TYR A 16 -6.24 3.90 -39.24
N LYS A 17 -7.29 3.09 -39.02
CA LYS A 17 -7.46 2.37 -37.75
C LYS A 17 -6.32 1.39 -37.47
N GLU A 18 -5.83 0.71 -38.51
CA GLU A 18 -4.76 -0.27 -38.38
C GLU A 18 -3.42 0.40 -38.05
N GLU A 19 -3.14 1.56 -38.64
CA GLU A 19 -1.95 2.37 -38.36
C GLU A 19 -1.96 2.93 -36.94
N ILE A 20 -3.11 3.42 -36.46
CA ILE A 20 -3.26 3.88 -35.09
C ILE A 20 -2.97 2.74 -34.11
N GLU A 21 -3.55 1.56 -34.32
CA GLU A 21 -3.34 0.42 -33.41
C GLU A 21 -1.91 -0.11 -33.47
N ARG A 22 -1.28 -0.11 -34.65
CA ARG A 22 0.15 -0.41 -34.79
C ARG A 22 1.02 0.54 -33.97
N ASP A 23 0.77 1.86 -34.09
CA ASP A 23 1.59 2.87 -33.42
C ASP A 23 1.35 2.87 -31.90
N LYS A 24 0.10 2.71 -31.45
CA LYS A 24 -0.20 2.49 -30.03
C LYS A 24 0.54 1.29 -29.47
N LYS A 25 0.50 0.15 -30.17
CA LYS A 25 1.20 -1.07 -29.74
C LYS A 25 2.70 -0.86 -29.66
N PHE A 26 3.29 -0.16 -30.63
CA PHE A 26 4.71 0.17 -30.61
C PHE A 26 5.07 1.03 -29.38
N ILE A 27 4.27 2.06 -29.07
CA ILE A 27 4.48 2.89 -27.89
C ILE A 27 4.27 2.10 -26.59
N GLU A 28 3.29 1.20 -26.55
CA GLU A 28 3.06 0.30 -25.42
C GLU A 28 4.26 -0.61 -25.15
N ASP A 29 4.82 -1.21 -26.19
CA ASP A 29 6.01 -2.06 -26.09
C ASP A 29 7.25 -1.26 -25.66
N ALA A 30 7.41 -0.04 -26.18
CA ALA A 30 8.46 0.88 -25.74
C ALA A 30 8.31 1.25 -24.26
N TYR A 31 7.08 1.51 -23.80
CA TYR A 31 6.78 1.81 -22.41
C TYR A 31 7.05 0.62 -21.48
N LYS A 32 6.63 -0.59 -21.87
CA LYS A 32 6.94 -1.84 -21.14
C LYS A 32 8.45 -2.06 -20.99
N LYS A 33 9.20 -1.83 -22.08
CA LYS A 33 10.66 -1.93 -22.05
C LYS A 33 11.28 -0.91 -21.08
N TRP A 34 10.86 0.35 -21.16
CA TRP A 34 11.32 1.40 -20.25
C TRP A 34 11.02 1.07 -18.78
N MET A 35 9.81 0.56 -18.49
CA MET A 35 9.42 0.12 -17.14
C MET A 35 10.31 -1.00 -16.62
N ASN A 36 10.59 -2.02 -17.44
CA ASN A 36 11.47 -3.12 -17.06
C ASN A 36 12.88 -2.64 -16.72
N GLU A 37 13.45 -1.78 -17.56
CA GLU A 37 14.79 -1.19 -17.37
C GLU A 37 14.88 -0.28 -16.14
N ASN A 38 13.77 0.37 -15.75
CA ASN A 38 13.75 1.34 -14.63
C ASN A 38 13.15 0.79 -13.34
N SER A 39 12.58 -0.40 -13.36
CA SER A 39 11.89 -1.03 -12.22
C SER A 39 12.70 -0.95 -10.93
N ARG A 40 13.97 -1.35 -10.96
CA ARG A 40 14.88 -1.27 -9.80
C ARG A 40 15.05 0.16 -9.28
N ASN A 41 15.22 1.15 -10.16
CA ASN A 41 15.37 2.55 -9.75
C ASN A 41 14.08 3.09 -9.10
N ILE A 42 12.92 2.66 -9.58
CA ILE A 42 11.61 3.02 -9.00
C ILE A 42 11.52 2.46 -7.57
N ILE A 43 11.87 1.19 -7.39
CA ILE A 43 11.92 0.53 -6.08
C ILE A 43 12.93 1.22 -5.16
N GLU A 44 14.16 1.49 -5.61
CA GLU A 44 15.17 2.17 -4.78
C GLU A 44 14.69 3.55 -4.30
N ARG A 45 14.00 4.33 -5.14
CA ARG A 45 13.40 5.60 -4.74
C ARG A 45 12.27 5.42 -3.72
N LEU A 46 11.42 4.41 -3.87
CA LEU A 46 10.37 4.13 -2.88
C LEU A 46 10.96 3.87 -1.48
N TRP A 47 12.15 3.26 -1.39
CA TRP A 47 12.81 2.95 -0.12
C TRP A 47 13.44 4.18 0.55
N GLU A 48 13.60 5.28 -0.18
CA GLU A 48 14.06 6.56 0.37
C GLU A 48 12.91 7.34 1.06
N ILE A 49 11.65 6.99 0.75
CA ILE A 49 10.48 7.58 1.38
C ILE A 49 10.25 6.90 2.74
N LYS A 50 10.20 7.70 3.81
CA LYS A 50 9.92 7.19 5.15
C LYS A 50 8.48 6.67 5.26
N SER A 51 8.30 5.60 6.02
CA SER A 51 6.97 5.14 6.42
C SER A 51 6.39 6.06 7.50
N VAL A 52 5.11 6.41 7.36
CA VAL A 52 4.31 7.04 8.44
C VAL A 52 3.67 6.01 9.36
N GLY A 53 3.69 4.74 8.95
CA GLY A 53 2.92 3.66 9.55
C GLY A 53 1.43 3.79 9.34
N ILE A 54 0.65 3.17 10.21
CA ILE A 54 -0.81 3.26 10.21
C ILE A 54 -1.25 4.56 10.87
N ILE A 55 -1.82 5.45 10.06
CA ILE A 55 -2.47 6.66 10.54
C ILE A 55 -3.86 6.71 9.93
N GLU A 56 -4.84 7.14 10.72
CA GLU A 56 -6.20 7.33 10.24
C GLU A 56 -6.22 8.37 9.12
N GLN A 57 -6.70 7.97 7.94
CA GLN A 57 -6.85 8.88 6.81
C GLN A 57 -7.89 9.95 7.18
N SER A 58 -7.45 11.21 7.18
CA SER A 58 -8.33 12.36 7.32
C SER A 58 -8.00 13.38 6.23
N GLY A 59 -9.03 13.97 5.63
CA GLY A 59 -8.89 14.97 4.56
C GLY A 59 -8.47 14.43 3.19
N GLU A 60 -8.64 15.27 2.17
CA GLU A 60 -8.32 14.91 0.78
C GLU A 60 -6.81 15.02 0.46
N PHE A 61 -6.05 15.80 1.24
CA PHE A 61 -4.60 15.94 1.09
C PHE A 61 -3.83 14.60 1.15
N VAL A 62 -4.37 13.54 1.76
CA VAL A 62 -3.75 12.21 1.74
C VAL A 62 -3.66 11.65 0.31
N LYS A 63 -4.63 11.96 -0.57
CA LYS A 63 -4.55 11.60 -1.99
C LYS A 63 -3.36 12.31 -2.65
N LEU A 64 -3.19 13.61 -2.38
CA LEU A 64 -2.06 14.40 -2.90
C LEU A 64 -0.71 13.88 -2.40
N LEU A 65 -0.63 13.42 -1.15
CA LEU A 65 0.58 12.80 -0.61
C LEU A 65 0.91 11.51 -1.35
N LYS A 66 -0.08 10.63 -1.59
CA LYS A 66 0.11 9.40 -2.37
C LYS A 66 0.53 9.68 -3.82
N GLU A 67 -0.07 10.69 -4.46
CA GLU A 67 0.32 11.12 -5.81
C GLU A 67 1.74 11.68 -5.86
N ALA A 68 2.17 12.41 -4.82
CA ALA A 68 3.53 12.91 -4.69
C ALA A 68 4.54 11.76 -4.53
N GLU A 69 4.22 10.75 -3.72
CA GLU A 69 5.05 9.54 -3.57
C GLU A 69 5.19 8.76 -4.88
N PHE A 70 4.10 8.60 -5.62
CA PHE A 70 4.12 7.98 -6.94
C PHE A 70 4.93 8.81 -7.95
N SER A 71 4.73 10.13 -7.99
CA SER A 71 5.50 11.03 -8.84
C SER A 71 7.00 10.95 -8.54
N TYR A 72 7.36 10.83 -7.26
CA TYR A 72 8.75 10.69 -6.84
C TYR A 72 9.36 9.37 -7.33
N SER A 73 8.64 8.26 -7.19
CA SER A 73 9.14 6.93 -7.55
C SER A 73 9.45 6.83 -9.05
N VAL A 74 8.63 7.45 -9.91
CA VAL A 74 8.87 7.51 -11.36
C VAL A 74 9.90 8.57 -11.77
N GLY A 75 10.45 9.35 -10.83
CA GLY A 75 11.50 10.34 -11.06
C GLY A 75 11.00 11.74 -11.43
N ALA A 76 9.71 12.03 -11.28
CA ALA A 76 9.11 13.34 -11.56
C ALA A 76 9.25 14.30 -10.37
N TYR A 77 10.48 14.72 -10.04
CA TYR A 77 10.79 15.48 -8.83
C TYR A 77 10.14 16.88 -8.79
N THR A 78 10.10 17.60 -9.91
CA THR A 78 9.43 18.91 -9.99
C THR A 78 7.94 18.81 -9.72
N SER A 79 7.29 17.78 -10.28
CA SER A 79 5.87 17.49 -10.01
C SER A 79 5.67 17.13 -8.54
N THR A 80 6.56 16.30 -7.99
CA THR A 80 6.56 15.92 -6.56
C THR A 80 6.61 17.14 -5.64
N ILE A 81 7.55 18.05 -5.87
CA ILE A 81 7.72 19.30 -5.10
C ILE A 81 6.46 20.18 -5.20
N SER A 82 5.84 20.23 -6.37
CA SER A 82 4.63 21.00 -6.58
C SER A 82 3.44 20.40 -5.82
N LEU A 83 3.23 19.09 -5.96
CA LEU A 83 2.16 18.34 -5.31
C LEU A 83 2.27 18.40 -3.78
N ILE A 84 3.47 18.19 -3.22
CA ILE A 84 3.64 18.22 -1.76
C ILE A 84 3.43 19.62 -1.18
N GLY A 85 3.75 20.67 -1.94
CA GLY A 85 3.45 22.04 -1.54
C GLY A 85 1.94 22.34 -1.53
N VAL A 86 1.17 21.77 -2.47
CA VAL A 86 -0.30 21.84 -2.47
C VAL A 86 -0.88 20.99 -1.34
N CYS A 87 -0.32 19.80 -1.10
CA CYS A 87 -0.68 18.94 0.02
C CYS A 87 -0.50 19.67 1.36
N ALA A 88 0.61 20.38 1.57
CA ALA A 88 0.87 21.16 2.78
C ALA A 88 -0.13 22.32 2.95
N GLU A 89 -0.49 22.99 1.84
CA GLU A 89 -1.51 24.04 1.83
C GLU A 89 -2.89 23.51 2.24
N ASP A 90 -3.32 22.42 1.61
CA ASP A 90 -4.62 21.79 1.87
C ASP A 90 -4.70 21.24 3.30
N PHE A 91 -3.61 20.63 3.78
CA PHE A 91 -3.46 20.21 5.17
C PHE A 91 -3.68 21.36 6.16
N CYS A 92 -3.06 22.52 5.92
CA CYS A 92 -3.22 23.68 6.79
C CYS A 92 -4.66 24.20 6.78
N ARG A 93 -5.35 24.20 5.63
CA ARG A 93 -6.76 24.58 5.55
C ARG A 93 -7.64 23.60 6.31
N PHE A 94 -7.42 22.31 6.12
CA PHE A 94 -8.15 21.26 6.81
C PHE A 94 -8.10 21.44 8.34
N PHE A 95 -6.90 21.68 8.91
CA PHE A 95 -6.75 21.90 10.34
C PHE A 95 -7.36 23.22 10.85
N ALA A 96 -7.29 24.28 10.04
CA ALA A 96 -7.98 25.53 10.36
C ALA A 96 -9.50 25.29 10.47
N HIS A 97 -10.09 24.64 9.46
CA HIS A 97 -11.52 24.33 9.41
C HIS A 97 -11.95 23.40 10.55
N LEU A 98 -11.18 22.35 10.85
CA LEU A 98 -11.42 21.47 12.00
C LEU A 98 -11.46 22.22 13.34
N SER A 99 -10.70 23.31 13.44
CA SER A 99 -10.62 24.16 14.64
C SER A 99 -11.65 25.29 14.65
N GLY A 100 -12.62 25.27 13.72
CA GLY A 100 -13.65 26.29 13.57
C GLY A 100 -13.13 27.64 13.03
N GLN A 101 -11.93 27.66 12.47
CA GLN A 101 -11.32 28.86 11.89
C GLN A 101 -11.48 28.85 10.36
N ASN A 102 -11.67 30.03 9.76
CA ASN A 102 -11.61 30.20 8.31
C ASN A 102 -10.42 31.09 7.94
N PHE A 103 -9.39 30.47 7.36
CA PHE A 103 -8.16 31.13 6.91
C PHE A 103 -7.98 31.04 5.40
N ASP A 104 -9.05 30.85 4.64
CA ASP A 104 -8.96 30.67 3.18
C ASP A 104 -8.50 31.94 2.46
N SER A 105 -8.75 33.12 3.03
CA SER A 105 -8.27 34.40 2.51
C SER A 105 -6.80 34.69 2.81
N LEU A 106 -6.16 33.91 3.70
CA LEU A 106 -4.76 34.10 4.06
C LEU A 106 -3.83 33.48 3.01
N THR A 107 -2.63 34.05 2.88
CA THR A 107 -1.56 33.38 2.14
C THR A 107 -1.12 32.11 2.88
N GLN A 108 -0.48 31.16 2.19
CA GLN A 108 0.09 29.97 2.84
C GLN A 108 1.03 30.34 3.99
N ASN A 109 1.83 31.40 3.81
CA ASN A 109 2.72 31.91 4.84
C ASN A 109 1.95 32.30 6.11
N ASP A 110 0.95 33.18 5.94
CA ASP A 110 0.24 33.75 7.08
C ASP A 110 -0.64 32.71 7.76
N ARG A 111 -1.15 31.73 7.01
CA ARG A 111 -1.91 30.62 7.57
C ARG A 111 -1.05 29.71 8.45
N ILE A 112 0.16 29.35 8.01
CA ILE A 112 1.08 28.54 8.82
C ILE A 112 1.37 29.26 10.15
N ASN A 113 1.75 30.54 10.08
CA ASN A 113 2.01 31.36 11.27
C ASN A 113 0.78 31.45 12.18
N LYS A 114 -0.42 31.59 11.59
CA LYS A 114 -1.65 31.72 12.37
C LYS A 114 -2.03 30.43 13.08
N LEU A 115 -1.77 29.27 12.46
CA LEU A 115 -1.99 27.97 13.09
C LEU A 115 -1.06 27.78 14.29
N GLU A 116 0.22 28.18 14.17
CA GLU A 116 1.17 28.12 15.28
C GLU A 116 0.79 29.06 16.41
N GLN A 117 0.44 30.33 16.09
CA GLN A 117 0.04 31.33 17.08
C GLN A 117 -1.20 30.91 17.90
N LEU A 118 -2.07 30.08 17.31
CA LEU A 118 -3.26 29.54 17.98
C LEU A 118 -2.99 28.22 18.72
N GLY A 119 -1.74 27.74 18.73
CA GLY A 119 -1.34 26.46 19.32
C GLY A 119 -1.95 25.25 18.61
N LEU A 120 -2.40 25.41 17.36
CA LEU A 120 -2.98 24.32 16.57
C LEU A 120 -1.89 23.43 15.98
N ILE A 121 -0.74 24.02 15.65
CA ILE A 121 0.52 23.32 15.34
C ILE A 121 1.60 23.85 16.27
N ASP A 122 2.69 23.11 16.44
CA ASP A 122 3.87 23.62 17.16
C ASP A 122 4.96 24.14 16.21
N GLU A 123 5.97 24.79 16.79
CA GLU A 123 7.11 25.40 16.10
C GLU A 123 7.83 24.41 15.17
N GLU A 124 7.96 23.13 15.56
CA GLU A 124 8.60 22.13 14.72
C GLU A 124 7.78 21.85 13.44
N CYS A 125 6.45 21.76 13.58
CA CYS A 125 5.54 21.63 12.44
C CYS A 125 5.57 22.88 11.56
N GLU A 126 5.56 24.07 12.16
CA GLU A 126 5.64 25.35 11.46
C GLU A 126 6.89 25.45 10.59
N ILE A 127 8.06 25.16 11.15
CA ILE A 127 9.35 25.17 10.44
C ILE A 127 9.30 24.25 9.23
N LYS A 128 8.84 23.00 9.40
CA LYS A 128 8.76 22.02 8.30
C LYS A 128 7.81 22.47 7.19
N LEU A 129 6.66 23.04 7.55
CA LEU A 129 5.69 23.56 6.59
C LEU A 129 6.25 24.76 5.81
N HIS A 130 7.01 25.64 6.47
CA HIS A 130 7.69 26.75 5.80
C HIS A 130 8.82 26.32 4.87
N GLU A 131 9.58 25.29 5.24
CA GLU A 131 10.60 24.73 4.36
C GLU A 131 9.97 24.13 3.09
N ILE A 132 8.89 23.36 3.24
CA ILE A 132 8.12 22.83 2.09
C ILE A 132 7.62 23.98 1.22
N ARG A 133 7.03 25.02 1.82
CA ARG A 133 6.56 26.22 1.12
C ARG A 133 7.69 26.91 0.36
N GLY A 134 8.87 27.06 0.97
CA GLY A 134 10.03 27.69 0.34
C GLY A 134 10.45 26.96 -0.93
N ILE A 135 10.61 25.64 -0.84
CA ILE A 135 10.98 24.78 -1.97
C ILE A 135 9.91 24.82 -3.07
N ARG A 136 8.62 24.76 -2.70
CA ARG A 136 7.50 24.89 -3.64
C ARG A 136 7.51 26.23 -4.36
N ASN A 137 7.72 27.34 -3.65
CA ASN A 137 7.75 28.67 -4.25
C ASN A 137 8.90 28.82 -5.23
N ASP A 138 10.09 28.30 -4.89
CA ASP A 138 11.24 28.27 -5.79
C ASP A 138 10.92 27.50 -7.09
N CYS A 139 10.21 26.38 -6.95
CA CYS A 139 9.74 25.54 -8.05
C CYS A 139 8.71 26.26 -8.95
N LEU A 140 7.62 26.77 -8.36
CA LEU A 140 6.50 27.35 -9.10
C LEU A 140 6.83 28.70 -9.75
N HIS A 141 7.62 29.54 -9.08
CA HIS A 141 8.10 30.77 -9.69
C HIS A 141 9.26 30.54 -10.65
N PHE A 142 9.71 29.28 -10.78
CA PHE A 142 10.79 28.85 -11.65
C PHE A 142 11.99 29.78 -11.52
N ASN A 143 12.42 30.04 -10.29
CA ASN A 143 13.42 31.05 -10.00
C ASN A 143 14.78 30.64 -10.62
N LYS A 144 15.69 31.60 -10.83
CA LYS A 144 16.95 31.36 -11.56
C LYS A 144 17.78 30.21 -10.95
N ASN A 145 17.76 30.09 -9.62
CA ASN A 145 18.48 29.05 -8.89
C ASN A 145 17.83 27.67 -9.11
N PHE A 146 16.49 27.59 -9.08
CA PHE A 146 15.74 26.37 -9.33
C PHE A 146 15.95 25.85 -10.75
N LYS A 147 15.96 26.73 -11.76
CA LYS A 147 16.24 26.36 -13.18
C LYS A 147 17.61 25.71 -13.36
N GLN A 148 18.56 26.05 -12.50
CA GLN A 148 19.94 25.57 -12.56
C GLN A 148 20.18 24.35 -11.65
N LYS A 149 19.17 23.91 -10.87
CA LYS A 149 19.33 22.76 -9.99
C LYS A 149 19.55 21.49 -10.80
N PRO A 150 20.61 20.72 -10.51
CA PRO A 150 20.79 19.41 -11.12
C PRO A 150 19.69 18.45 -10.64
N ASN A 151 19.39 17.44 -11.44
CA ASN A 151 18.33 16.47 -11.13
C ASN A 151 18.50 15.79 -9.76
N ASN A 152 19.74 15.55 -9.31
CA ASN A 152 20.02 15.00 -7.99
C ASN A 152 19.61 15.95 -6.85
N GLN A 153 19.74 17.26 -7.03
CA GLN A 153 19.28 18.22 -6.03
C GLN A 153 17.75 18.27 -5.98
N LEU A 154 17.09 18.20 -7.14
CA LEU A 154 15.63 18.11 -7.20
C LEU A 154 15.11 16.84 -6.51
N LYS A 155 15.82 15.70 -6.69
CA LYS A 155 15.54 14.45 -5.98
C LYS A 155 15.59 14.64 -4.46
N ILE A 156 16.67 15.25 -3.95
CA ILE A 156 16.86 15.51 -2.52
C ILE A 156 15.75 16.42 -1.98
N ASP A 157 15.45 17.52 -2.68
CA ASP A 157 14.41 18.46 -2.27
C ASP A 157 13.02 17.79 -2.24
N ALA A 158 12.71 16.96 -3.23
CA ALA A 158 11.45 16.24 -3.34
C ALA A 158 11.25 15.23 -2.19
N VAL A 159 12.23 14.34 -1.95
CA VAL A 159 12.12 13.33 -0.88
C VAL A 159 12.15 13.96 0.50
N CYS A 160 12.95 15.00 0.69
CA CYS A 160 12.98 15.76 1.93
C CYS A 160 11.61 16.38 2.23
N SER A 161 10.96 16.96 1.23
CA SER A 161 9.63 17.56 1.36
C SER A 161 8.55 16.52 1.68
N ILE A 162 8.56 15.36 1.00
CA ILE A 162 7.65 14.23 1.31
C ILE A 162 7.83 13.81 2.78
N ASN A 163 9.07 13.54 3.18
CA ASN A 163 9.37 13.03 4.51
C ASN A 163 9.02 14.05 5.61
N LYS A 164 9.24 15.35 5.38
CA LYS A 164 8.81 16.42 6.30
C LYS A 164 7.29 16.48 6.42
N MET A 165 6.56 16.40 5.31
CA MET A 165 5.10 16.40 5.32
C MET A 165 4.57 15.18 6.09
N LYS A 166 5.17 14.01 5.89
CA LYS A 166 4.88 12.77 6.62
C LYS A 166 5.12 12.91 8.12
N GLU A 167 6.20 13.56 8.53
CA GLU A 167 6.48 13.85 9.93
C GLU A 167 5.45 14.80 10.56
N VAL A 168 5.05 15.87 9.84
CA VAL A 168 3.97 16.77 10.26
C VAL A 168 2.66 16.00 10.41
N TYR A 169 2.31 15.20 9.40
CA TYR A 169 1.09 14.38 9.41
C TYR A 169 1.07 13.42 10.61
N LYS A 170 2.18 12.72 10.84
CA LYS A 170 2.35 11.83 12.00
C LYS A 170 2.18 12.59 13.30
N LYS A 171 2.82 13.75 13.48
CA LYS A 171 2.72 14.50 14.73
C LYS A 171 1.31 15.03 15.00
N MET A 172 0.63 15.49 13.95
CA MET A 172 -0.64 16.17 14.04
C MET A 172 -1.84 15.23 14.15
N ILE A 173 -1.77 14.04 13.54
CA ILE A 173 -2.87 13.07 13.51
C ILE A 173 -2.53 11.81 14.31
N GLY A 174 -1.24 11.51 14.50
CA GLY A 174 -0.75 10.25 15.04
C GLY A 174 0.32 10.39 16.13
N SER A 175 -0.10 10.73 17.34
CA SER A 175 0.45 10.08 18.54
C SER A 175 -0.67 9.50 19.41
N ARG A 176 -1.50 8.62 18.83
CA ARG A 176 -2.16 7.58 19.64
C ARG A 176 -1.24 6.37 19.56
N SER A 177 -0.55 6.10 20.65
CA SER A 177 0.52 5.10 20.74
C SER A 177 0.06 3.73 20.22
N SER A 178 1.03 3.04 19.63
CA SER A 178 1.06 1.62 19.23
C SER A 178 0.66 0.61 20.31
N ASN A 179 0.21 1.06 21.49
CA ASN A 179 -0.08 0.18 22.63
C ASN A 179 -1.59 -0.14 22.79
N THR A 180 -2.46 0.30 21.87
CA THR A 180 -3.92 0.10 21.98
C THR A 180 -4.64 -0.09 20.63
N ILE A 181 -4.01 -0.69 19.61
CA ILE A 181 -4.79 -1.17 18.47
C ILE A 181 -5.53 -2.44 18.90
N ASP A 182 -6.79 -2.29 19.27
CA ASP A 182 -7.66 -3.44 19.55
C ASP A 182 -7.99 -4.21 18.26
N ALA A 183 -8.53 -5.42 18.42
CA ALA A 183 -8.86 -6.30 17.29
C ALA A 183 -9.86 -5.68 16.31
N LYS A 184 -10.77 -4.82 16.80
CA LYS A 184 -11.77 -4.15 15.96
C LYS A 184 -11.09 -3.11 15.06
N LYS A 185 -10.23 -2.27 15.64
CA LYS A 185 -9.48 -1.27 14.90
C LYS A 185 -8.51 -1.90 13.92
N LEU A 186 -7.85 -3.00 14.29
CA LEU A 186 -7.03 -3.78 13.35
C LEU A 186 -7.86 -4.28 12.17
N SER A 187 -9.05 -4.85 12.42
CA SER A 187 -9.95 -5.26 11.35
C SER A 187 -10.34 -4.10 10.43
N GLU A 188 -10.67 -2.93 10.99
CA GLU A 188 -10.99 -1.73 10.19
C GLU A 188 -9.80 -1.28 9.34
N ILE A 189 -8.57 -1.34 9.86
CA ILE A 189 -7.34 -1.04 9.11
C ILE A 189 -7.18 -2.01 7.95
N LEU A 190 -7.33 -3.32 8.20
CA LEU A 190 -7.19 -4.35 7.18
C LEU A 190 -8.25 -4.21 6.08
N THR A 191 -9.51 -3.94 6.45
CA THR A 191 -10.58 -3.66 5.47
C THR A 191 -10.23 -2.46 4.61
N LYS A 192 -9.76 -1.35 5.20
CA LYS A 192 -9.34 -0.17 4.42
C LYS A 192 -8.18 -0.48 3.47
N VAL A 193 -7.20 -1.29 3.87
CA VAL A 193 -6.11 -1.71 2.99
C VAL A 193 -6.62 -2.51 1.79
N ILE A 194 -7.61 -3.39 2.00
CA ILE A 194 -8.27 -4.15 0.94
C ILE A 194 -9.09 -3.24 0.02
N ASP A 195 -9.86 -2.30 0.59
CA ASP A 195 -10.63 -1.34 -0.19
C ASP A 195 -9.72 -0.46 -1.08
N GLU A 196 -8.59 -0.03 -0.54
CA GLU A 196 -7.57 0.72 -1.29
C GLU A 196 -6.94 -0.08 -2.43
N ALA A 197 -6.85 -1.41 -2.31
CA ALA A 197 -6.33 -2.27 -3.37
C ALA A 197 -7.15 -2.17 -4.66
N SER A 198 -8.44 -1.79 -4.54
CA SER A 198 -9.35 -1.58 -5.67
C SER A 198 -9.26 -0.17 -6.27
N SER A 199 -8.46 0.73 -5.69
CA SER A 199 -8.33 2.11 -6.15
C SER A 199 -7.30 2.26 -7.28
N ALA A 200 -7.61 3.12 -8.26
CA ALA A 200 -6.76 3.41 -9.41
C ALA A 200 -5.55 4.33 -9.11
N ILE A 201 -5.35 4.74 -7.86
CA ILE A 201 -4.31 5.71 -7.47
C ILE A 201 -3.10 4.97 -6.89
N GLY A 202 -1.96 5.07 -7.57
CA GLY A 202 -0.67 4.54 -7.11
C GLY A 202 -0.37 3.11 -7.57
N PHE A 203 0.62 2.48 -6.93
CA PHE A 203 1.02 1.09 -7.21
C PHE A 203 0.24 0.15 -6.28
N ASN A 204 -0.97 -0.24 -6.72
CA ASN A 204 -1.85 -1.15 -5.99
C ASN A 204 -2.04 -2.45 -6.79
N ASN A 205 -1.60 -3.56 -6.21
CA ASN A 205 -1.78 -4.93 -6.67
C ASN A 205 -1.84 -5.86 -5.45
N ILE A 206 -2.03 -7.16 -5.67
CA ILE A 206 -2.16 -8.13 -4.57
C ILE A 206 -0.88 -8.16 -3.72
N GLU A 207 0.28 -8.06 -4.34
CA GLU A 207 1.58 -8.12 -3.67
C GLU A 207 1.81 -6.92 -2.74
N THR A 208 1.50 -5.71 -3.21
CA THR A 208 1.59 -4.49 -2.39
C THR A 208 0.55 -4.45 -1.30
N THR A 209 -0.65 -4.96 -1.55
CA THR A 209 -1.70 -5.10 -0.54
C THR A 209 -1.26 -6.08 0.54
N THR A 210 -0.69 -7.22 0.15
CA THR A 210 -0.12 -8.21 1.08
C THR A 210 1.00 -7.59 1.92
N ALA A 211 1.87 -6.79 1.32
CA ALA A 211 2.95 -6.10 2.04
C ALA A 211 2.39 -5.07 3.05
N LYS A 212 1.36 -4.31 2.65
CA LYS A 212 0.67 -3.35 3.54
C LYS A 212 -0.01 -4.07 4.71
N ILE A 213 -0.68 -5.20 4.46
CA ILE A 213 -1.31 -6.03 5.51
C ILE A 213 -0.27 -6.53 6.51
N ARG A 214 0.84 -7.10 6.02
CA ARG A 214 1.96 -7.55 6.88
C ARG A 214 2.48 -6.41 7.74
N ASN A 215 2.80 -5.27 7.14
CA ASN A 215 3.36 -4.13 7.85
C ASN A 215 2.37 -3.56 8.87
N ALA A 216 1.09 -3.49 8.51
CA ALA A 216 0.02 -3.06 9.41
C ALA A 216 -0.10 -4.00 10.63
N PHE A 217 -0.05 -5.31 10.40
CA PHE A 217 -0.08 -6.30 11.46
C PHE A 217 1.16 -6.21 12.35
N TYR A 218 2.34 -6.07 11.76
CA TYR A 218 3.59 -5.87 12.50
C TYR A 218 3.55 -4.62 13.37
N GLU A 219 3.08 -3.48 12.84
CA GLU A 219 2.97 -2.25 13.61
C GLU A 219 1.95 -2.35 14.76
N ALA A 220 0.88 -3.14 14.57
CA ALA A 220 -0.15 -3.32 15.59
C ALA A 220 0.23 -4.33 16.68
N THR A 221 0.99 -5.38 16.34
CA THR A 221 1.22 -6.54 17.23
C THR A 221 2.68 -6.73 17.63
N GLY A 222 3.62 -6.11 16.91
CA GLY A 222 5.06 -6.37 17.00
C GLY A 222 5.48 -7.72 16.40
N ILE A 223 4.56 -8.49 15.83
CA ILE A 223 4.81 -9.82 15.26
C ILE A 223 4.99 -9.69 13.76
N ASP A 224 6.15 -10.10 13.27
CA ASP A 224 6.37 -10.22 11.83
C ASP A 224 5.75 -11.52 11.33
N MET A 225 4.91 -11.43 10.30
CA MET A 225 4.23 -12.58 9.69
C MET A 225 5.14 -13.35 8.72
N SER A 226 6.35 -12.88 8.47
CA SER A 226 7.34 -13.56 7.64
C SER A 226 8.05 -14.67 8.43
N LEU A 227 8.13 -15.86 7.84
CA LEU A 227 8.78 -17.03 8.45
C LEU A 227 10.27 -17.15 8.07
N ASP A 228 10.65 -16.85 6.81
CA ASP A 228 12.05 -16.71 6.35
C ASP A 228 12.10 -15.97 4.98
N LEU A 229 13.27 -15.81 4.37
CA LEU A 229 13.53 -15.17 3.07
C LEU A 229 12.98 -15.98 1.86
N GLY A 230 11.66 -16.24 1.82
CA GLY A 230 10.89 -16.61 0.64
C GLY A 230 11.22 -17.94 -0.07
N GLY A 231 10.18 -18.63 -0.57
CA GLY A 231 10.35 -19.86 -1.35
C GLY A 231 10.57 -21.13 -0.53
N GLU A 232 10.48 -21.05 0.79
CA GLU A 232 10.48 -22.21 1.67
C GLU A 232 9.10 -22.84 1.77
N THR A 233 9.07 -24.16 1.93
CA THR A 233 7.86 -24.94 2.18
C THR A 233 7.67 -25.11 3.69
N VAL A 234 6.51 -24.68 4.18
CA VAL A 234 6.15 -24.78 5.60
C VAL A 234 5.22 -25.96 5.79
N TYR A 235 5.56 -26.82 6.74
CA TYR A 235 4.76 -27.99 7.11
C TYR A 235 4.20 -27.84 8.51
N LYS A 236 2.92 -28.17 8.69
CA LYS A 236 2.28 -28.17 10.00
C LYS A 236 1.48 -29.44 10.22
N SER A 237 1.97 -30.28 11.12
CA SER A 237 1.28 -31.47 11.60
C SER A 237 0.53 -31.14 12.88
N SER A 238 -0.78 -31.39 12.91
CA SER A 238 -1.59 -31.21 14.13
C SER A 238 -2.86 -32.06 14.06
N GLU A 239 -3.59 -32.06 15.18
CA GLU A 239 -4.99 -32.47 15.20
C GLU A 239 -5.87 -31.23 15.03
N TYR A 240 -6.82 -31.31 14.12
CA TYR A 240 -7.69 -30.22 13.75
C TYR A 240 -9.15 -30.62 13.96
N LYS A 241 -9.96 -29.71 14.48
CA LYS A 241 -11.42 -29.83 14.43
C LYS A 241 -11.91 -29.26 13.11
N VAL A 242 -12.73 -30.01 12.39
CA VAL A 242 -13.40 -29.53 11.18
C VAL A 242 -14.49 -28.54 11.59
N TYR A 243 -14.39 -27.30 11.11
CA TYR A 243 -15.34 -26.25 11.41
C TYR A 243 -16.41 -26.13 10.32
N GLU A 244 -15.98 -26.12 9.06
CA GLU A 244 -16.83 -25.91 7.88
C GLU A 244 -16.23 -26.65 6.68
N ILE A 245 -17.09 -27.17 5.80
CA ILE A 245 -16.69 -27.89 4.59
C ILE A 245 -17.47 -27.33 3.40
N ASP A 246 -16.78 -26.70 2.46
CA ASP A 246 -17.37 -26.10 1.26
C ASP A 246 -16.86 -26.81 -0.01
N LEU A 247 -17.58 -27.86 -0.43
CA LEU A 247 -17.22 -28.64 -1.63
C LEU A 247 -18.04 -28.29 -2.87
N ASP A 248 -19.11 -27.52 -2.73
CA ASP A 248 -20.04 -27.17 -3.82
C ASP A 248 -19.60 -25.93 -4.63
N MET A 249 -18.57 -25.23 -4.15
CA MET A 249 -18.01 -24.05 -4.78
C MET A 249 -16.95 -24.42 -5.84
N PRO A 250 -16.71 -23.55 -6.86
CA PRO A 250 -15.63 -23.75 -7.82
C PRO A 250 -14.25 -23.86 -7.16
N GLN A 251 -14.05 -23.11 -6.07
CA GLN A 251 -12.91 -23.24 -5.16
C GLN A 251 -13.40 -24.01 -3.94
N LYS A 252 -12.98 -25.27 -3.82
CA LYS A 252 -13.36 -26.13 -2.71
C LYS A 252 -12.44 -25.88 -1.53
N GLU A 253 -13.00 -25.75 -0.34
CA GLU A 253 -12.23 -25.44 0.86
C GLU A 253 -12.77 -26.17 2.10
N ILE A 254 -11.89 -26.32 3.10
CA ILE A 254 -12.26 -26.79 4.43
C ILE A 254 -11.63 -25.86 5.46
N THR A 255 -12.45 -25.42 6.41
CA THR A 255 -11.97 -24.65 7.55
C THR A 255 -11.66 -25.60 8.69
N LEU A 256 -10.42 -25.57 9.15
CA LEU A 256 -9.89 -26.40 10.24
C LEU A 256 -9.51 -25.52 11.43
N ILE A 257 -9.81 -25.94 12.65
CA ILE A 257 -9.34 -25.30 13.88
C ILE A 257 -8.30 -26.18 14.53
N ASP A 258 -7.07 -25.69 14.63
CA ASP A 258 -5.99 -26.39 15.35
C ASP A 258 -6.40 -26.60 16.81
N THR A 259 -6.45 -27.84 17.27
CA THR A 259 -6.92 -28.19 18.62
C THR A 259 -5.99 -27.75 19.74
N GLN A 260 -4.71 -27.49 19.44
CA GLN A 260 -3.72 -27.05 20.42
C GLN A 260 -3.71 -25.52 20.53
N LEU A 261 -3.74 -24.84 19.39
CA LEU A 261 -3.61 -23.38 19.31
C LEU A 261 -4.95 -22.66 19.22
N ASN A 262 -6.03 -23.37 18.93
CA ASN A 262 -7.37 -22.83 18.67
C ASN A 262 -7.37 -21.76 17.55
N HIS A 263 -6.48 -21.91 16.57
CA HIS A 263 -6.36 -21.02 15.43
C HIS A 263 -7.04 -21.64 14.20
N PRO A 264 -7.88 -20.89 13.47
CA PRO A 264 -8.46 -21.36 12.22
C PRO A 264 -7.40 -21.36 11.11
N VAL A 265 -7.51 -22.33 10.20
CA VAL A 265 -6.78 -22.40 8.94
C VAL A 265 -7.73 -22.85 7.84
N ILE A 266 -7.76 -22.08 6.74
CA ILE A 266 -8.53 -22.42 5.54
C ILE A 266 -7.61 -23.21 4.63
N VAL A 267 -8.07 -24.38 4.20
CA VAL A 267 -7.28 -25.31 3.39
C VAL A 267 -7.97 -25.49 2.04
N ASP A 268 -7.24 -25.17 0.97
CA ASP A 268 -7.68 -25.39 -0.40
C ASP A 268 -7.70 -26.89 -0.70
N ILE A 269 -8.78 -27.33 -1.34
CA ILE A 269 -9.03 -28.73 -1.68
C ILE A 269 -9.16 -28.87 -3.21
N ASP A 270 -8.45 -29.84 -3.77
CA ASP A 270 -8.66 -30.26 -5.16
C ASP A 270 -9.75 -31.34 -5.29
N ASP A 271 -10.19 -31.62 -6.52
CA ASP A 271 -11.28 -32.58 -6.75
C ASP A 271 -10.98 -34.00 -6.23
N ASN A 272 -9.70 -34.41 -6.19
CA ASN A 272 -9.33 -35.73 -5.69
C ASN A 272 -9.47 -35.78 -4.17
N LYS A 273 -8.96 -34.76 -3.48
CA LYS A 273 -9.05 -34.63 -2.03
C LYS A 273 -10.49 -34.43 -1.57
N ALA A 274 -11.32 -33.72 -2.34
CA ALA A 274 -12.75 -33.59 -2.07
C ALA A 274 -13.48 -34.94 -2.08
N ARG A 275 -13.14 -35.82 -3.04
CA ARG A 275 -13.66 -37.19 -3.08
C ARG A 275 -13.21 -37.99 -1.87
N GLU A 276 -11.91 -37.92 -1.52
CA GLU A 276 -11.40 -38.62 -0.32
C GLU A 276 -12.12 -38.18 0.96
N ILE A 277 -12.35 -36.89 1.16
CA ILE A 277 -13.09 -36.34 2.30
C ILE A 277 -14.52 -36.90 2.34
N THR A 278 -15.17 -36.97 1.18
CA THR A 278 -16.53 -37.52 1.03
C THR A 278 -16.56 -39.02 1.34
N ASP A 279 -15.61 -39.78 0.79
CA ASP A 279 -15.49 -41.23 0.96
C ASP A 279 -15.18 -41.60 2.43
N MET A 280 -14.36 -40.78 3.11
CA MET A 280 -14.05 -40.92 4.53
C MET A 280 -15.17 -40.47 5.46
N LYS A 281 -16.25 -39.88 4.91
CA LYS A 281 -17.40 -39.36 5.67
C LYS A 281 -16.98 -38.38 6.76
N ILE A 282 -16.03 -37.50 6.42
CA ILE A 282 -15.61 -36.41 7.30
C ILE A 282 -16.70 -35.34 7.24
N VAL A 283 -17.17 -34.90 8.41
CA VAL A 283 -18.23 -33.90 8.57
C VAL A 283 -17.80 -32.82 9.55
N GLU A 284 -18.52 -31.69 9.54
CA GLU A 284 -18.33 -30.62 10.52
C GLU A 284 -18.39 -31.16 11.96
N GLY A 285 -17.49 -30.67 12.80
CA GLY A 285 -17.32 -31.11 14.18
C GLY A 285 -16.40 -32.30 14.39
N ASP A 286 -16.05 -33.05 13.34
CA ASP A 286 -15.07 -34.14 13.43
C ASP A 286 -13.68 -33.63 13.83
N VAL A 287 -12.90 -34.49 14.48
CA VAL A 287 -11.46 -34.25 14.68
C VAL A 287 -10.69 -35.07 13.65
N VAL A 288 -9.72 -34.44 13.00
CA VAL A 288 -8.88 -35.05 11.97
C VAL A 288 -7.41 -34.79 12.28
N SER A 289 -6.57 -35.79 12.03
CA SER A 289 -5.12 -35.62 12.00
C SER A 289 -4.69 -35.34 10.57
N ALA A 290 -3.90 -34.29 10.37
CA ALA A 290 -3.45 -33.89 9.05
C ALA A 290 -2.06 -33.25 9.08
N ILE A 291 -1.36 -33.35 7.96
CA ILE A 291 -0.16 -32.56 7.68
C ILE A 291 -0.56 -31.54 6.62
N LEU A 292 -0.56 -30.28 7.01
CA LEU A 292 -0.79 -29.15 6.11
C LEU A 292 0.52 -28.64 5.56
N VAL A 293 0.49 -28.16 4.33
CA VAL A 293 1.63 -27.56 3.63
C VAL A 293 1.25 -26.22 3.02
N SER A 294 2.15 -25.25 3.10
CA SER A 294 2.07 -23.98 2.37
C SER A 294 3.43 -23.63 1.81
N GLU A 295 3.44 -23.07 0.61
CA GLU A 295 4.62 -22.40 0.07
C GLU A 295 4.62 -20.94 0.54
N THR A 296 5.79 -20.42 0.90
CA THR A 296 5.94 -19.01 1.26
C THR A 296 6.14 -18.15 0.01
N ASN A 297 5.52 -16.97 -0.01
CA ASN A 297 5.72 -16.01 -1.09
C ASN A 297 7.10 -15.32 -0.99
N GLY A 298 7.41 -14.42 -1.93
CA GLY A 298 8.68 -13.67 -1.93
C GLY A 298 8.92 -12.77 -0.70
N MET A 299 7.94 -12.63 0.20
CA MET A 299 8.07 -11.96 1.50
C MET A 299 8.13 -12.94 2.67
N GLY A 300 8.19 -14.25 2.45
CA GLY A 300 8.24 -15.24 3.53
C GLY A 300 6.90 -15.51 4.21
N MET A 301 5.79 -15.00 3.68
CA MET A 301 4.47 -15.24 4.23
C MET A 301 3.86 -16.50 3.61
N THR A 302 3.21 -17.32 4.43
CA THR A 302 2.39 -18.45 3.94
C THR A 302 1.22 -17.93 3.11
N ALA A 303 0.83 -18.73 2.13
CA ALA A 303 -0.29 -18.46 1.23
C ALA A 303 -1.39 -19.49 1.49
N ALA A 304 -2.01 -20.01 0.44
CA ALA A 304 -2.97 -21.10 0.52
C ALA A 304 -2.34 -22.34 1.18
N TRP A 305 -3.02 -22.86 2.20
CA TRP A 305 -2.67 -24.13 2.81
C TRP A 305 -3.33 -25.28 2.06
N LYS A 306 -2.62 -26.39 1.93
CA LYS A 306 -3.11 -27.62 1.29
C LYS A 306 -2.84 -28.81 2.18
N PHE A 307 -3.57 -29.90 1.97
CA PHE A 307 -3.20 -31.18 2.57
C PHE A 307 -1.98 -31.77 1.87
N LEU A 308 -0.91 -32.00 2.63
CA LEU A 308 0.15 -32.92 2.22
C LEU A 308 -0.23 -34.36 2.55
N ALA A 309 -0.79 -34.57 3.74
CA ALA A 309 -1.26 -35.87 4.20
C ALA A 309 -2.52 -35.73 5.06
N GLY A 310 -3.37 -36.75 5.02
CA GLY A 310 -4.73 -36.70 5.58
C GLY A 310 -5.69 -35.89 4.69
N PRO A 311 -6.83 -35.42 5.25
CA PRO A 311 -7.24 -35.55 6.65
C PRO A 311 -7.64 -36.99 7.02
N ILE A 312 -7.22 -37.48 8.19
CA ILE A 312 -7.61 -38.80 8.74
C ILE A 312 -8.46 -38.57 9.98
N LYS A 313 -9.70 -39.05 9.98
CA LYS A 313 -10.61 -38.95 11.12
C LYS A 313 -10.02 -39.64 12.35
N THR A 314 -9.83 -38.88 13.44
CA THR A 314 -9.37 -39.45 14.71
C THR A 314 -10.58 -39.93 15.49
N ILE A 315 -10.62 -41.24 15.76
CA ILE A 315 -11.64 -41.82 16.64
C ILE A 315 -11.20 -41.50 18.07
N LYS A 316 -11.76 -40.45 18.68
CA LYS A 316 -11.64 -40.28 20.13
C LYS A 316 -12.39 -41.41 20.80
N ASN A 317 -11.65 -42.35 21.38
CA ASN A 317 -12.19 -43.26 22.37
C ASN A 317 -12.44 -42.43 23.66
N ASN A 318 -13.70 -42.05 23.85
CA ASN A 318 -14.32 -41.37 24.99
C ASN A 318 -14.18 -39.85 25.06
#